data_AF-A0AAW4F423-F1
#
_entry.id   AF-A0AAW4F423-F1
#
_cell.length_a   1.000
_cell.length_b   1.000
_cell.length_c   1.000
_cell.angle_alpha   90.00
_cell.angle_beta   90.00
_cell.angle_gamma   90.00
#
_symmetry.space_group_name_H-M   'P 1'
#
loop_
_entity.id
_entity.type
_entity.pdbx_description
1 polymer ?
#
loop_
_entity_poly.entity_id
_entity_poly.type
_entity_poly.pdbx_seq_one_letter_code
_entity_poly.pdbx_strand_id
1 'polypeptide(L)'
;MTQKRRDRTEPKYKALDMAELALKVAIRTIDRHAGEGYAKAHPELISAFMTTTAANFATLTEREIAEAEQVTTINVKTGEVES
;
A
#
# COMPACT_ATOMS: atom_id res chain seq x y z
N MET A 1 -26.86 14.73 -17.59
CA MET A 1 -26.26 14.57 -16.23
C MET A 1 -24.76 14.71 -16.37
N THR A 2 -24.19 15.79 -15.86
CA THR A 2 -22.74 16.03 -15.93
C THR A 2 -22.04 15.06 -14.99
N GLN A 3 -21.28 14.08 -15.52
CA GLN A 3 -20.41 13.24 -14.69
C GLN A 3 -19.38 14.17 -14.02
N LYS A 4 -19.60 14.50 -12.74
CA LYS A 4 -18.57 15.12 -11.90
C LYS A 4 -17.37 14.17 -11.91
N ARG A 5 -16.31 14.54 -12.63
CA ARG A 5 -15.04 13.83 -12.54
C ARG A 5 -14.59 13.98 -11.09
N ARG A 6 -14.49 12.84 -10.40
CA ARG A 6 -14.02 12.78 -9.00
C ARG A 6 -12.59 13.30 -8.98
N ASP A 7 -12.30 14.19 -8.04
CA ASP A 7 -10.95 14.68 -7.82
C ASP A 7 -10.08 13.51 -7.35
N ARG A 8 -9.23 12.98 -8.23
CA ARG A 8 -8.38 11.80 -7.98
C ARG A 8 -7.20 12.11 -7.06
N THR A 9 -7.04 13.36 -6.63
CA THR A 9 -5.95 13.75 -5.73
C THR A 9 -6.27 13.48 -4.26
N GLU A 10 -7.54 13.30 -3.89
CA GLU A 10 -7.90 13.01 -2.49
C GLU A 10 -7.30 11.66 -2.04
N PRO A 11 -6.73 11.60 -0.81
CA PRO A 11 -6.05 10.40 -0.30
C PRO A 11 -6.89 9.11 -0.37
N LYS A 12 -8.21 9.22 -0.18
CA LYS A 12 -9.12 8.07 -0.25
C LYS A 12 -9.17 7.42 -1.64
N TYR A 13 -9.04 8.20 -2.72
CA TYR A 13 -9.01 7.65 -4.07
C TYR A 13 -7.66 7.01 -4.40
N LYS A 14 -6.56 7.54 -3.87
CA LYS A 14 -5.24 6.88 -3.97
C LYS A 14 -5.24 5.52 -3.27
N ALA A 15 -5.84 5.43 -2.07
CA ALA A 15 -5.94 4.16 -1.34
C ALA A 15 -6.77 3.12 -2.11
N LEU A 16 -7.89 3.54 -2.71
CA LEU A 16 -8.70 2.67 -3.56
C LEU A 16 -7.94 2.20 -4.82
N ASP A 17 -7.24 3.12 -5.51
CA ASP A 17 -6.45 2.80 -6.69
C ASP A 17 -5.33 1.80 -6.36
N MET A 18 -4.69 1.92 -5.19
CA MET A 18 -3.66 0.99 -4.70
C MET A 18 -4.23 -0.39 -4.36
N ALA A 19 -5.40 -0.44 -3.71
CA ALA A 19 -6.09 -1.70 -3.41
C ALA A 19 -6.51 -2.42 -4.70
N GLU A 20 -7.02 -1.69 -5.69
CA GLU A 20 -7.37 -2.24 -7.00
C GLU A 20 -6.14 -2.78 -7.74
N LEU A 21 -5.01 -2.06 -7.70
CA LEU A 21 -3.76 -2.52 -8.28
C LEU A 21 -3.28 -3.82 -7.63
N ALA A 22 -3.27 -3.88 -6.29
CA ALA A 22 -2.88 -5.07 -5.54
C ALA A 22 -3.74 -6.29 -5.92
N LEU A 23 -5.06 -6.11 -6.01
CA LEU A 23 -5.98 -7.16 -6.43
C LEU A 23 -5.68 -7.67 -7.85
N LYS A 24 -5.43 -6.76 -8.80
CA LYS A 24 -5.07 -7.13 -10.18
C LYS A 24 -3.73 -7.86 -10.27
N VAL A 25 -2.78 -7.54 -9.40
CA VAL A 25 -1.49 -8.23 -9.32
C VAL A 25 -1.65 -9.61 -8.69
N ALA A 26 -2.46 -9.73 -7.64
CA ALA A 26 -2.74 -11.00 -6.97
C ALA A 26 -3.32 -12.02 -7.96
N ILE A 27 -4.40 -11.65 -8.67
CA ILE A 27 -5.06 -12.51 -9.66
C ILE A 27 -4.07 -12.95 -10.75
N ARG A 28 -3.34 -11.99 -11.35
CA ARG A 28 -2.38 -12.29 -12.42
C ARG A 28 -1.23 -13.19 -11.95
N THR A 29 -0.75 -13.00 -10.73
CA THR A 29 0.35 -13.79 -10.17
C THR A 29 -0.12 -15.22 -9.89
N ILE A 30 -1.29 -15.37 -9.26
CA ILE A 30 -1.86 -16.69 -8.96
C ILE A 30 -2.10 -17.45 -10.26
N ASP A 31 -2.77 -16.84 -11.24
CA ASP A 31 -3.08 -17.49 -12.51
C ASP A 31 -1.81 -17.83 -13.32
N ARG A 32 -0.77 -16.98 -13.25
CA ARG A 32 0.53 -17.26 -13.89
C ARG A 32 1.19 -18.52 -13.33
N HIS A 33 1.06 -18.79 -12.03
CA HIS A 33 1.77 -19.88 -11.38
C HIS A 33 0.93 -21.16 -11.25
N ALA A 34 -0.39 -21.05 -11.10
CA ALA A 34 -1.28 -22.18 -10.86
C ALA A 34 -2.18 -22.52 -12.06
N GLY A 35 -2.19 -21.69 -13.11
CA GLY A 35 -3.00 -21.87 -14.31
C GLY A 35 -4.12 -20.84 -14.42
N GLU A 36 -4.53 -20.54 -15.66
CA GLU A 36 -5.55 -19.53 -15.93
C GLU A 36 -6.89 -19.89 -15.25
N GLY A 37 -7.48 -18.92 -14.55
CA GLY A 37 -8.75 -19.09 -13.84
C GLY A 37 -8.63 -19.72 -12.45
N TYR A 38 -7.42 -20.11 -12.03
CA TYR A 38 -7.20 -20.68 -10.69
C TYR A 38 -7.53 -19.67 -9.59
N ALA A 39 -7.16 -18.40 -9.75
CA ALA A 39 -7.49 -17.35 -8.79
C ALA A 39 -9.01 -17.17 -8.61
N LYS A 40 -9.78 -17.37 -9.69
CA LYS A 40 -11.24 -17.28 -9.64
C LYS A 40 -11.87 -18.49 -8.95
N ALA A 41 -11.29 -19.68 -9.12
CA ALA A 41 -11.71 -20.88 -8.42
C ALA A 41 -11.34 -20.87 -6.92
N HIS A 42 -10.32 -20.09 -6.56
CA HIS A 42 -9.72 -20.04 -5.21
C HIS A 42 -9.70 -18.61 -4.62
N PRO A 43 -10.87 -18.01 -4.32
CA PRO A 43 -10.96 -16.66 -3.76
C PRO A 43 -10.25 -16.50 -2.40
N GLU A 44 -10.07 -17.58 -1.65
CA GLU A 44 -9.30 -17.62 -0.41
C GLU A 44 -7.83 -17.22 -0.61
N LEU A 45 -7.23 -17.55 -1.76
CA LEU A 45 -5.85 -17.17 -2.07
C LEU A 45 -5.73 -15.68 -2.34
N ILE A 46 -6.72 -15.09 -3.02
CA ILE A 46 -6.81 -13.64 -3.21
C ILE A 46 -6.94 -12.96 -1.84
N SER A 47 -7.80 -13.47 -0.97
CA SER A 47 -8.00 -12.93 0.38
C SER A 47 -6.73 -12.98 1.24
N ALA A 48 -6.02 -14.11 1.24
CA ALA A 48 -4.75 -14.27 1.95
C ALA A 48 -3.66 -13.32 1.43
N PHE A 49 -3.56 -13.19 0.10
CA PHE A 49 -2.62 -12.27 -0.55
C PHE A 49 -2.91 -10.81 -0.17
N MET A 50 -4.18 -10.40 -0.24
CA MET A 50 -4.60 -9.03 0.09
C MET A 50 -4.36 -8.70 1.57
N THR A 51 -4.60 -9.66 2.48
CA THR A 51 -4.33 -9.51 3.91
C THR A 51 -2.83 -9.31 4.18
N THR A 52 -1.99 -10.12 3.54
CA THR A 52 -0.52 -10.01 3.65
C THR A 52 -0.04 -8.67 3.09
N THR A 53 -0.60 -8.24 1.96
CA THR A 53 -0.27 -6.95 1.33
C THR A 53 -0.65 -5.77 2.23
N ALA A 54 -1.83 -5.81 2.85
CA ALA A 54 -2.27 -4.79 3.79
C ALA A 54 -1.36 -4.70 5.03
N ALA A 55 -0.97 -5.85 5.59
CA ALA A 55 -0.02 -5.90 6.71
C ALA A 55 1.35 -5.33 6.33
N ASN A 56 1.88 -5.70 5.17
CA ASN A 56 3.16 -5.15 4.68
C ASN A 56 3.11 -3.64 4.45
N PHE A 57 1.99 -3.12 3.93
CA PHE A 57 1.80 -1.68 3.80
C PHE A 57 1.77 -0.98 5.17
N ALA A 58 1.05 -1.53 6.16
CA ALA A 58 1.03 -0.98 7.52
C ALA A 58 2.45 -0.91 8.11
N THR A 59 3.23 -1.98 8.00
CA THR A 59 4.62 -2.01 8.48
C THR A 59 5.52 -1.00 7.78
N LEU A 60 5.39 -0.83 6.45
CA LEU A 60 6.16 0.17 5.70
C LEU A 60 5.79 1.60 6.13
N THR A 61 4.50 1.89 6.32
CA THR A 61 4.04 3.20 6.81
C THR A 61 4.54 3.49 8.22
N GLU A 62 4.52 2.52 9.12
CA GLU A 62 5.09 2.68 10.47
C GLU A 62 6.60 2.94 10.44
N ARG A 63 7.31 2.25 9.54
CA ARG A 63 8.75 2.48 9.33
C ARG A 63 9.04 3.86 8.73
N GLU A 64 8.27 4.31 7.75
CA GLU A 64 8.39 5.65 7.16
C GLU A 64 8.15 6.75 8.21
N ILE A 65 7.18 6.57 9.11
CA ILE A 65 6.93 7.49 10.23
C ILE A 65 8.11 7.49 11.22
N ALA A 66 8.59 6.31 11.61
CA ALA A 66 9.70 6.18 12.56
C ALA A 66 11.03 6.73 12.01
N GLU A 67 11.30 6.55 10.72
CA GLU A 67 12.48 7.13 10.07
C GLU A 67 12.38 8.67 9.99
N ALA A 68 11.19 9.23 9.74
CA ALA A 68 10.97 10.68 9.77
C ALA A 68 11.14 11.31 11.17
N GLU A 69 10.72 10.61 12.23
CA GLU A 69 10.95 11.05 13.62
C GLU A 69 12.43 10.97 14.03
N GLN A 70 13.16 9.95 13.57
CA GLN A 70 14.62 9.85 13.81
C GLN A 70 15.38 11.00 13.15
N VAL A 71 15.09 11.33 11.89
CA VAL A 71 15.74 12.44 11.17
C VAL A 71 15.50 13.78 11.89
N THR A 72 14.30 13.98 12.43
CA THR A 72 13.95 15.20 13.19
C THR A 72 14.72 15.26 14.52
N THR A 73 14.86 14.14 15.23
CA THR A 73 15.57 14.08 16.52
C THR A 73 17.08 14.29 16.39
N ILE A 74 17.69 13.80 15.30
CA ILE A 74 19.12 14.00 15.03
C ILE A 74 19.42 15.49 14.79
N ASN A 75 18.60 16.18 13.99
CA ASN A 75 18.86 17.59 13.67
C ASN A 75 18.70 18.55 14.86
N VAL A 76 17.81 18.27 15.81
CA VAL A 76 17.67 19.08 17.03
C VAL A 76 18.91 18.97 17.93
N LYS A 77 19.44 17.75 18.10
CA LYS A 77 20.62 17.53 18.95
C LYS A 77 21.90 18.13 18.36
N THR A 78 22.05 18.15 17.04
CA THR A 78 23.23 18.77 16.41
C THR A 78 23.22 20.29 16.54
N GLY A 79 22.04 20.94 16.46
CA GLY A 79 21.93 22.39 16.65
C GLY A 79 22.18 22.88 18.08
N GLU A 80 21.93 22.04 19.09
CA GLU A 80 22.22 22.33 20.51
C GLU A 80 23.71 22.17 20.88
N VAL A 81 24.48 21.41 20.10
CA VAL A 81 25.92 21.18 20.34
C VAL A 81 26.79 22.24 19.65
N GLU A 82 26.27 22.91 18.63
CA GLU A 82 26.97 23.97 17.88
C GLU A 82 26.57 25.41 18.30
N SER A 83 25.69 25.58 19.30
CA SER A 83 25.27 26.89 19.85
C SER A 83 25.95 27.24 21.17
#